data_AF-A0A970SXH1-F1
#
_entry.id   AF-A0A970SXH1-F1
#
_cell.length_a   1.000
_cell.length_b   1.000
_cell.length_c   1.000
_cell.angle_alpha   90.00
_cell.angle_beta   90.00
_cell.angle_gamma   90.00
#
_symmetry.space_group_name_H-M   'P 1'
#
loop_
_entity.id
_entity.type
_entity.pdbx_description
1 polymer ?
#
loop_
_entity_poly.entity_id
_entity_poly.type
_entity_poly.pdbx_seq_one_letter_code
_entity_poly.pdbx_strand_id
1 'polypeptide(L)'
;MMNRGTMEILDDALAILKALLQGEVVGKSNNATLFNKYRHSTEVEDMLFHIAGRLELRVYSSQERLFICPEVGSRLFGWSNEELRNRISWVSTNSDLFTGYFIIMTLITMFYREAYPDTPVVYIKMGDLVENVNRRLEALQDMTTWTLSARRINSISPRYAEYGKNCRMPGKG
;
A
#
# COMPACT_ATOMS: atom_id res chain seq x y z
N MET A 1 -7.33 25.89 32.06
CA MET A 1 -8.54 25.07 32.29
C MET A 1 -9.13 24.78 30.92
N MET A 2 -9.20 23.52 30.48
CA MET A 2 -9.85 23.18 29.20
C MET A 2 -11.35 23.48 29.31
N ASN A 3 -11.90 24.15 28.30
CA ASN A 3 -13.31 24.51 28.24
C ASN A 3 -14.15 23.22 28.15
N ARG A 4 -15.31 23.18 28.83
CA ARG A 4 -16.12 21.95 28.97
C ARG A 4 -16.51 21.37 27.60
N GLY A 5 -16.80 22.23 26.62
CA GLY A 5 -17.07 21.82 25.24
C GLY A 5 -15.86 21.22 24.51
N THR A 6 -14.63 21.66 24.82
CA THR A 6 -13.41 21.08 24.22
C THR A 6 -13.18 19.64 24.70
N MET A 7 -13.58 19.32 25.93
CA MET A 7 -13.47 17.97 26.47
C MET A 7 -14.44 17.01 25.79
N GLU A 8 -15.67 17.46 25.51
CA GLU A 8 -16.66 16.65 24.75
C GLU A 8 -16.20 16.37 23.32
N ILE A 9 -15.61 17.36 22.63
CA ILE A 9 -15.04 17.20 21.29
C ILE A 9 -13.90 16.17 21.29
N LEU A 10 -13.03 16.24 22.30
CA LEU A 10 -11.92 15.30 22.47
C LEU A 10 -12.43 13.88 22.72
N ASP A 11 -13.38 13.70 23.62
CA ASP A 11 -13.96 12.39 23.94
C ASP A 11 -14.62 11.77 22.71
N ASP A 12 -15.32 12.57 21.90
CA ASP A 12 -15.94 12.10 20.66
C ASP A 12 -14.90 11.70 19.60
N ALA A 13 -13.86 12.51 19.40
CA ALA A 13 -12.75 12.17 18.50
C ALA A 13 -12.03 10.88 18.94
N LEU A 14 -11.76 10.73 20.23
CA LEU A 14 -11.13 9.53 20.80
C LEU A 14 -12.04 8.30 20.68
N ALA A 15 -13.35 8.43 20.87
CA ALA A 15 -14.29 7.33 20.71
C ALA A 15 -14.30 6.82 19.26
N ILE A 16 -14.28 7.71 18.28
CA ILE A 16 -14.17 7.36 16.86
C ILE A 16 -12.85 6.64 16.58
N LEU A 17 -11.73 7.22 17.04
CA LEU A 17 -10.40 6.63 16.83
C LEU A 17 -10.28 5.24 17.48
N LYS A 18 -10.81 5.07 18.69
CA LYS A 18 -10.82 3.78 19.39
C LYS A 18 -11.58 2.72 18.59
N ALA A 19 -12.78 3.05 18.10
CA ALA A 19 -13.56 2.12 17.29
C ALA A 19 -12.80 1.71 16.02
N LEU A 20 -12.15 2.66 15.35
CA LEU A 20 -11.34 2.41 14.16
C LEU A 20 -10.11 1.53 14.47
N LEU A 21 -9.43 1.75 15.61
CA LEU A 21 -8.29 0.95 16.04
C LEU A 21 -8.66 -0.48 16.44
N GLN A 22 -9.89 -0.70 16.92
CA GLN A 22 -10.42 -2.03 17.22
C GLN A 22 -10.84 -2.80 15.96
N GLY A 23 -10.77 -2.17 14.77
CA GLY A 23 -11.20 -2.77 13.51
C GLY A 23 -12.71 -2.69 13.28
N GLU A 24 -13.43 -1.88 14.06
CA GLU A 24 -14.86 -1.66 13.85
C GLU A 24 -15.09 -0.73 12.65
N VAL A 25 -16.16 -1.01 11.89
CA VAL A 25 -16.55 -0.17 10.77
C VAL A 25 -17.34 1.02 11.31
N VAL A 26 -16.79 2.23 11.23
CA VAL A 26 -17.54 3.46 11.54
C VAL A 26 -18.14 4.01 10.27
N GLY A 27 -19.46 3.96 10.13
CA GLY A 27 -20.18 4.41 8.93
C GLY A 27 -21.66 4.70 9.17
N LYS A 28 -22.39 5.04 8.10
CA LYS A 28 -23.83 5.37 8.18
C LYS A 28 -24.69 4.21 8.70
N SER A 29 -24.31 2.97 8.39
CA SER A 29 -25.04 1.77 8.80
C SER A 29 -24.52 1.15 10.10
N ASN A 30 -23.23 1.34 10.43
CA ASN A 30 -22.58 0.73 11.59
C ASN A 30 -21.93 1.82 12.44
N ASN A 31 -22.27 1.93 13.72
CA ASN A 31 -21.86 3.04 14.57
C ASN A 31 -22.26 4.44 14.02
N ALA A 32 -23.50 4.55 13.53
CA ALA A 32 -24.04 5.77 12.91
C ALA A 32 -23.96 7.01 13.81
N THR A 33 -24.09 6.85 15.13
CA THR A 33 -23.96 7.94 16.10
C THR A 33 -22.58 8.60 16.05
N LEU A 34 -21.51 7.81 15.98
CA LEU A 34 -20.13 8.30 15.89
C LEU A 34 -19.86 8.94 14.52
N PHE A 35 -20.38 8.33 13.46
CA PHE A 35 -20.26 8.86 12.10
C PHE A 35 -20.97 10.21 11.96
N ASN A 36 -22.16 10.37 12.55
CA ASN A 36 -22.91 11.62 12.53
C ASN A 36 -22.18 12.71 13.33
N LYS A 37 -21.59 12.40 14.49
CA LYS A 37 -20.77 13.34 15.28
C LYS A 37 -19.59 13.87 14.48
N TYR A 38 -18.85 12.97 13.82
CA TYR A 38 -17.79 13.35 12.88
C TYR A 38 -18.31 14.24 11.75
N ARG A 39 -19.46 13.89 11.14
CA ARG A 39 -19.97 14.61 9.96
C ARG A 39 -20.54 15.99 10.28
N HIS A 40 -21.09 16.17 11.48
CA HIS A 40 -21.76 17.41 11.89
C HIS A 40 -20.85 18.40 12.62
N SER A 41 -19.72 17.96 13.19
CA SER A 41 -18.77 18.84 13.88
C SER A 41 -17.41 18.82 13.21
N THR A 42 -17.03 19.96 12.61
CA THR A 42 -15.69 20.17 12.04
C THR A 42 -14.61 20.13 13.12
N GLU A 43 -14.93 20.52 14.35
CA GLU A 43 -13.99 20.52 15.47
C GLU A 43 -13.61 19.10 15.89
N VAL A 44 -14.58 18.16 15.84
CA VAL A 44 -14.32 16.73 16.08
C VAL A 44 -13.47 16.12 14.98
N GLU A 45 -13.72 16.51 13.72
CA GLU A 45 -12.89 16.11 12.58
C GLU A 45 -11.44 16.59 12.71
N ASP A 46 -11.24 17.88 12.98
CA ASP A 46 -9.89 18.46 13.14
C ASP A 46 -9.14 17.83 14.31
N MET A 47 -9.83 17.62 15.44
CA MET A 47 -9.26 16.96 16.61
C MET A 47 -8.89 15.50 16.32
N LEU A 48 -9.75 14.76 15.61
CA LEU A 48 -9.47 13.39 15.18
C LEU A 48 -8.24 13.32 14.29
N PHE A 49 -8.12 14.21 13.29
CA PHE A 49 -6.95 14.25 12.42
C PHE A 49 -5.68 14.63 13.17
N HIS A 50 -5.75 15.59 14.09
CA HIS A 50 -4.60 15.99 14.90
C HIS A 50 -4.11 14.83 15.78
N ILE A 51 -5.01 14.09 16.45
CA ILE A 51 -4.65 12.95 17.29
C ILE A 51 -4.14 11.79 16.45
N ALA A 52 -4.81 11.46 15.35
CA ALA A 52 -4.39 10.37 14.46
C ALA A 52 -3.00 10.64 13.86
N GLY A 53 -2.75 11.86 13.40
CA GLY A 53 -1.44 12.25 12.86
C GLY A 53 -0.31 12.13 13.89
N ARG A 54 -0.59 12.41 15.18
CA ARG A 54 0.38 12.19 16.27
C ARG A 54 0.70 10.73 16.54
N LEU A 55 -0.21 9.83 16.16
CA LEU A 55 -0.04 8.38 16.25
C LEU A 55 0.51 7.76 14.95
N GLU A 56 0.97 8.59 14.01
CA GLU A 56 1.46 8.13 12.69
C GLU A 56 0.35 7.39 11.91
N LEU A 57 -0.91 7.79 12.11
CA LEU A 57 -2.09 7.26 11.43
C LEU A 57 -2.71 8.34 10.54
N ARG A 58 -3.22 7.92 9.40
CA ARG A 58 -4.00 8.73 8.48
C ARG A 58 -5.44 8.24 8.45
N VAL A 59 -6.36 9.14 8.69
CA VAL A 59 -7.80 8.86 8.62
C VAL A 59 -8.31 9.25 7.24
N TYR A 60 -9.08 8.37 6.63
CA TYR A 60 -9.72 8.58 5.33
C TYR A 60 -11.24 8.53 5.50
N SER A 61 -11.92 9.55 4.99
CA SER A 61 -13.37 9.60 4.97
C SER A 61 -13.90 9.25 3.58
N SER A 62 -14.76 8.23 3.52
CA SER A 62 -15.62 7.95 2.39
C SER A 62 -17.03 8.45 2.69
N GLN A 63 -17.90 8.54 1.67
CA GLN A 63 -19.27 9.05 1.81
C GLN A 63 -20.11 8.27 2.82
N GLU A 64 -19.75 7.01 3.09
CA GLU A 64 -20.50 6.12 3.98
C GLU A 64 -19.71 5.59 5.17
N ARG A 65 -18.38 5.68 5.16
CA ARG A 65 -17.50 4.99 6.12
C ARG A 65 -16.18 5.72 6.34
N LEU A 66 -15.62 5.56 7.53
CA LEU A 66 -14.27 6.00 7.89
C LEU A 66 -13.30 4.82 7.88
N PHE A 67 -12.07 5.09 7.45
CA PHE A 67 -10.97 4.13 7.43
C PHE A 67 -9.75 4.77 8.08
N ILE A 68 -8.90 3.96 8.71
CA ILE A 68 -7.59 4.39 9.17
C ILE A 68 -6.53 3.55 8.48
N CYS A 69 -5.45 4.21 8.08
CA CYS A 69 -4.26 3.54 7.58
C CYS A 69 -3.04 4.11 8.30
N PRO A 70 -2.08 3.27 8.69
CA PRO A 70 -0.79 3.76 9.16
C PRO A 70 -0.06 4.54 8.06
N GLU A 71 0.67 5.56 8.48
CA GLU A 71 1.54 6.32 7.60
C GLU A 71 2.78 5.51 7.23
N VAL A 72 3.37 5.83 6.07
CA VAL A 72 4.59 5.18 5.57
C VAL A 72 5.72 5.44 6.55
N GLY A 73 6.32 4.37 7.07
CA GLY A 73 7.38 4.46 8.06
C GLY A 73 6.90 4.61 9.50
N SER A 74 5.60 4.42 9.77
CA SER A 74 5.10 4.37 11.15
C SER A 74 5.76 3.23 11.93
N ARG A 75 6.36 3.55 13.07
CA ARG A 75 6.99 2.58 13.97
C ARG A 75 5.97 1.93 14.89
N LEU A 76 4.85 2.62 15.15
CA LEU A 76 3.77 2.13 16.02
C LEU A 76 2.95 1.00 15.39
N PHE A 77 2.79 1.02 14.06
CA PHE A 77 1.91 0.09 13.34
C PHE A 77 2.62 -0.66 12.21
N GLY A 78 3.82 -0.24 11.82
CA GLY A 78 4.67 -0.97 10.88
C GLY A 78 5.49 -2.06 11.57
N TRP A 79 5.84 -3.11 10.82
CA TRP A 79 6.83 -4.09 11.25
C TRP A 79 8.18 -3.77 10.63
N SER A 80 9.22 -3.81 11.43
CA SER A 80 10.59 -3.89 10.91
C SER A 80 10.81 -5.22 10.18
N ASN A 81 11.80 -5.25 9.28
CA ASN A 81 12.17 -6.49 8.57
C ASN A 81 12.54 -7.62 9.55
N GLU A 82 13.10 -7.28 10.70
CA GLU A 82 13.50 -8.22 11.74
C GLU A 82 12.28 -8.80 12.49
N GLU A 83 11.33 -7.94 12.88
CA GLU A 83 10.07 -8.39 13.50
C GLU A 83 9.26 -9.25 12.54
N LEU A 84 9.24 -8.90 11.25
CA LEU A 84 8.52 -9.67 10.24
C LEU A 84 9.15 -11.06 10.02
N ARG A 85 10.49 -11.16 10.01
CA ARG A 85 11.21 -12.43 9.95
C ARG A 85 10.93 -13.30 11.18
N ASN A 86 10.91 -12.71 12.37
CA ASN A 86 10.62 -13.46 13.61
C ASN A 86 9.18 -13.97 13.67
N ARG A 87 8.24 -13.25 13.05
CA ARG A 87 6.81 -13.62 13.04
C ARG A 87 6.48 -14.68 11.99
N ILE A 88 7.25 -14.72 10.90
CA ILE A 88 7.04 -15.66 9.79
C ILE A 88 8.10 -16.75 9.86
N SER A 89 7.72 -17.90 10.45
CA SER A 89 8.65 -19.00 10.76
C SER A 89 9.40 -19.58 9.55
N TRP A 90 8.92 -19.38 8.32
CA TRP A 90 9.59 -19.84 7.10
C TRP A 90 10.51 -18.80 6.43
N VAL A 91 10.53 -17.54 6.89
CA VAL A 91 11.36 -16.48 6.29
C VAL A 91 12.69 -16.41 7.06
N SER A 92 13.65 -17.19 6.59
CA SER A 92 14.98 -17.25 7.22
C SER A 92 15.94 -16.22 6.64
N THR A 93 15.80 -15.86 5.36
CA THR A 93 16.72 -14.96 4.64
C THR A 93 16.01 -13.69 4.17
N ASN A 94 16.76 -12.59 4.01
CA ASN A 94 16.23 -11.36 3.42
C ASN A 94 15.68 -11.59 2.01
N SER A 95 16.26 -12.52 1.23
CA SER A 95 15.76 -12.93 -0.09
C SER A 95 14.31 -13.41 -0.03
N ASP A 96 13.99 -14.24 0.97
CA ASP A 96 12.66 -14.83 1.13
C ASP A 96 11.63 -13.75 1.49
N LEU A 97 12.06 -12.75 2.26
CA LEU A 97 11.26 -11.59 2.60
C LEU A 97 10.96 -10.73 1.35
N PHE A 98 11.98 -10.48 0.53
CA PHE A 98 11.80 -9.76 -0.75
C PHE A 98 10.91 -10.52 -1.73
N THR A 99 11.00 -11.85 -1.79
CA THR A 99 10.06 -12.67 -2.56
C THR A 99 8.63 -12.53 -2.04
N GLY A 100 8.44 -12.48 -0.71
CA GLY A 100 7.14 -12.18 -0.10
C GLY A 100 6.58 -10.82 -0.54
N TYR A 101 7.39 -9.76 -0.48
CA TYR A 101 6.98 -8.44 -0.98
C TYR A 101 6.65 -8.45 -2.47
N PHE A 102 7.38 -9.22 -3.27
CA PHE A 102 7.12 -9.36 -4.71
C PHE A 102 5.79 -10.07 -5.00
N ILE A 103 5.46 -11.10 -4.22
CA ILE A 103 4.16 -11.79 -4.31
C ILE A 103 3.03 -10.83 -3.94
N ILE A 104 3.17 -10.08 -2.84
CA ILE A 104 2.18 -9.07 -2.40
C ILE A 104 1.99 -8.01 -3.49
N MET A 105 3.08 -7.47 -4.05
CA MET A 105 3.00 -6.48 -5.13
C MET A 105 2.32 -7.04 -6.38
N THR A 106 2.58 -8.31 -6.71
CA THR A 106 1.91 -8.98 -7.82
C THR A 106 0.43 -9.16 -7.57
N LEU A 107 0.04 -9.57 -6.36
CA LEU A 107 -1.35 -9.67 -5.93
C LEU A 107 -2.07 -8.32 -6.04
N ILE A 108 -1.47 -7.25 -5.50
CA ILE A 108 -2.02 -5.88 -5.59
C ILE A 108 -2.18 -5.49 -7.07
N THR A 109 -1.15 -5.68 -7.88
CA THR A 109 -1.22 -5.33 -9.31
C THR A 109 -2.28 -6.13 -10.06
N MET A 110 -2.55 -7.38 -9.66
CA MET A 110 -3.62 -8.19 -10.25
C MET A 110 -5.01 -7.67 -9.88
N PHE A 111 -5.21 -7.20 -8.65
CA PHE A 111 -6.46 -6.56 -8.23
C PHE A 111 -6.74 -5.23 -8.95
N TYR A 112 -5.70 -4.44 -9.22
CA TYR A 112 -5.83 -3.10 -9.83
C TYR A 112 -5.56 -3.07 -11.35
N ARG A 113 -5.45 -4.23 -12.03
CA ARG A 113 -4.96 -4.29 -13.41
C ARG A 113 -5.94 -3.83 -14.49
N GLU A 114 -7.18 -3.54 -14.14
CA GLU A 114 -8.17 -3.07 -15.10
C GLU A 114 -8.80 -1.78 -14.59
N ALA A 115 -8.38 -0.67 -15.19
CA ALA A 115 -9.10 0.60 -15.17
C ALA A 115 -10.39 0.54 -16.02
N TYR A 116 -11.05 -0.63 -16.07
CA TYR A 116 -12.36 -0.81 -16.68
C TYR A 116 -13.41 -0.98 -15.58
N PRO A 117 -14.49 -0.18 -15.58
CA PRO A 117 -15.48 -0.16 -14.52
C PRO A 117 -16.39 -1.40 -14.46
N ASP A 118 -16.24 -2.39 -15.36
CA ASP A 118 -17.31 -3.37 -15.60
C ASP A 118 -17.17 -4.76 -14.96
N THR A 119 -16.07 -5.09 -14.27
CA THR A 119 -16.10 -6.21 -13.32
C THR A 119 -15.01 -6.01 -12.27
N PRO A 120 -15.34 -5.71 -11.00
CA PRO A 120 -14.34 -5.82 -9.96
C PRO A 120 -13.84 -7.27 -9.94
N VAL A 121 -12.53 -7.48 -9.97
CA VAL A 121 -11.94 -8.81 -9.77
C VAL A 121 -12.18 -9.19 -8.31
N VAL A 122 -13.33 -9.82 -8.03
CA VAL A 122 -13.77 -10.17 -6.67
C VAL A 122 -12.90 -11.30 -6.10
N TYR A 123 -12.30 -12.13 -6.96
CA TYR A 123 -11.58 -13.31 -6.54
C TYR A 123 -10.41 -13.63 -7.47
N ILE A 124 -9.23 -13.83 -6.88
CA ILE A 124 -8.03 -14.32 -7.56
C ILE A 124 -7.79 -15.75 -7.08
N LYS A 125 -7.75 -16.71 -8.01
CA LYS A 125 -7.38 -18.09 -7.66
C LYS A 125 -5.89 -18.16 -7.36
N MET A 126 -5.53 -19.03 -6.42
CA MET A 126 -4.12 -19.23 -6.05
C MET A 126 -3.25 -19.65 -7.25
N GLY A 127 -3.79 -20.48 -8.15
CA GLY A 127 -3.09 -20.88 -9.38
C GLY A 127 -2.77 -19.69 -10.30
N ASP A 128 -3.69 -18.74 -10.44
CA ASP A 128 -3.50 -17.55 -11.28
C ASP A 128 -2.46 -16.60 -10.68
N LEU A 129 -2.39 -16.52 -9.35
CA LEU A 129 -1.36 -15.75 -8.66
C LEU A 129 0.03 -16.36 -8.91
N VAL A 130 0.18 -17.67 -8.73
CA VAL A 130 1.46 -18.37 -8.93
C VAL A 130 1.94 -18.20 -10.37
N GLU A 131 1.04 -18.40 -11.34
CA GLU A 131 1.34 -18.23 -12.77
C GLU A 131 1.79 -16.79 -13.10
N ASN A 132 1.11 -15.78 -12.55
CA ASN A 132 1.50 -14.39 -12.78
C ASN A 132 2.81 -14.01 -12.09
N VAL A 133 3.09 -14.55 -10.91
CA VAL A 133 4.36 -14.36 -10.20
C VAL A 133 5.51 -14.98 -11.03
N ASN A 134 5.32 -16.21 -11.52
CA ASN A 134 6.31 -16.90 -12.37
C ASN A 134 6.59 -16.13 -13.66
N ARG A 135 5.54 -15.73 -14.39
CA ARG A 135 5.69 -14.95 -15.63
C ARG A 135 6.46 -13.64 -15.42
N ARG A 136 6.25 -12.96 -14.28
CA ARG A 136 6.98 -11.72 -13.96
C ARG A 136 8.42 -12.00 -13.57
N LEU A 137 8.69 -13.11 -12.87
CA LEU A 137 10.05 -13.55 -12.56
C LEU A 137 10.84 -13.91 -13.82
N GLU A 138 10.21 -14.62 -14.76
CA GLU A 138 10.79 -14.96 -16.06
C GLU A 138 11.16 -13.69 -16.85
N ALA A 139 10.25 -12.71 -16.92
CA ALA A 139 10.53 -11.44 -17.59
C ALA A 139 11.73 -10.68 -16.96
N LEU A 140 11.92 -10.77 -15.65
CA LEU A 140 13.08 -10.19 -14.95
C LEU A 140 14.37 -10.96 -15.24
N GLN A 141 14.29 -12.29 -15.38
CA GLN A 141 15.42 -13.13 -15.77
C GLN A 141 15.88 -12.83 -17.20
N ASP A 142 14.94 -12.64 -18.13
CA ASP A 142 15.26 -12.27 -19.51
C ASP A 142 15.88 -10.87 -19.61
N MET A 143 15.41 -9.92 -18.80
CA MET A 143 16.00 -8.58 -18.73
C MET A 143 17.43 -8.60 -18.16
N THR A 144 17.68 -9.40 -17.12
CA THR A 144 19.02 -9.49 -16.52
C THR A 144 20.02 -10.17 -17.44
N THR A 145 19.62 -11.22 -18.16
CA THR A 145 20.49 -11.87 -19.16
C THR A 145 20.85 -10.94 -20.33
N TRP A 146 19.90 -10.13 -20.82
CA TRP A 146 20.15 -9.10 -21.85
C TRP A 146 21.07 -7.98 -21.37
N THR A 147 20.94 -7.52 -20.13
CA THR A 147 21.81 -6.46 -19.60
C THR A 147 23.23 -6.97 -19.34
N LEU A 148 23.38 -8.22 -18.89
CA LEU A 148 24.68 -8.86 -18.72
C LEU A 148 25.36 -9.12 -20.07
N SER A 149 24.62 -9.55 -21.10
CA SER A 149 25.15 -9.71 -22.44
C SER A 149 25.52 -8.37 -23.08
N ALA A 150 24.71 -7.33 -22.91
CA ALA A 150 25.00 -5.97 -23.38
C ALA A 150 26.24 -5.37 -22.68
N ARG A 151 26.40 -5.55 -21.35
CA ARG A 151 27.62 -5.14 -20.63
C ARG A 151 28.85 -5.91 -21.09
N ARG A 152 28.72 -7.22 -21.33
CA ARG A 152 29.80 -8.07 -21.84
C ARG A 152 30.25 -7.61 -23.24
N ILE A 153 29.33 -7.28 -24.13
CA ILE A 153 29.63 -6.73 -25.47
C ILE A 153 30.35 -5.38 -25.35
N ASN A 154 29.89 -4.50 -24.46
CA ASN A 154 30.52 -3.18 -24.25
C ASN A 154 31.92 -3.27 -23.63
N SER A 155 32.22 -4.32 -22.86
CA SER A 155 33.56 -4.59 -22.32
C SER A 155 34.54 -5.22 -23.32
N ILE A 156 34.03 -5.85 -24.39
CA ILE A 156 34.86 -6.54 -25.41
C ILE A 156 35.20 -5.63 -26.59
N SER A 157 34.39 -4.61 -26.87
CA SER A 157 34.76 -3.57 -27.82
C SER A 157 34.04 -2.24 -27.52
N PRO A 158 34.76 -1.18 -27.07
CA PRO A 158 34.15 0.13 -26.79
C PRO A 158 33.63 0.84 -28.05
N ARG A 159 33.82 0.25 -29.25
CA ARG A 159 33.42 0.82 -30.54
C ARG A 159 31.92 0.73 -30.84
N TYR A 160 31.13 -0.04 -30.09
CA TYR A 160 29.68 -0.19 -30.33
C TYR A 160 28.79 0.68 -29.42
N ALA A 161 29.37 1.47 -28.52
CA ALA A 161 28.63 2.37 -27.64
C ALA A 161 27.84 3.48 -28.38
N GLU A 162 28.18 3.78 -29.63
CA GLU A 162 27.48 4.79 -30.44
C GLU A 162 26.27 4.26 -31.22
N TYR A 163 26.18 2.95 -31.48
CA TYR A 163 25.06 2.39 -32.25
C TYR A 163 23.75 2.27 -31.45
N GLY A 164 23.82 2.33 -30.11
CA GLY A 164 22.65 2.30 -29.23
C GLY A 164 21.84 3.60 -29.14
N LYS A 165 22.30 4.70 -29.77
CA LYS A 165 21.60 6.00 -29.72
C LYS A 165 20.48 6.16 -30.76
N ASN A 166 20.31 5.21 -31.69
CA ASN A 166 19.34 5.32 -32.79
C ASN A 166 18.09 4.43 -32.68
N CYS A 167 17.85 3.75 -31.56
CA CYS A 167 16.53 3.16 -31.30
C CYS A 167 15.55 4.25 -30.82
N ARG A 168 15.17 5.15 -31.74
CA ARG A 168 13.96 5.98 -31.59
C ARG A 168 12.76 5.03 -31.67
N MET A 169 11.98 4.94 -30.60
CA MET A 169 10.66 4.29 -30.61
C MET A 169 9.87 4.81 -31.81
N PRO A 170 9.14 3.97 -32.57
CA PRO A 170 8.27 4.46 -33.63
C PRO A 170 7.22 5.39 -32.99
N GLY A 171 7.37 6.68 -33.26
CA GLY A 171 6.40 7.68 -32.88
C GLY A 171 5.08 7.42 -33.60
N LYS A 172 4.00 7.47 -32.85
CA LYS A 172 2.66 7.67 -33.41
C LYS A 172 2.61 9.06 -34.04
N GLY A 173 2.07 9.14 -35.27
CA GLY A 173 1.85 10.38 -36.02
C GLY A 173 2.22 10.21 -37.48
#